data_AF-A0A3D9BNT1-F1
#
_entry.id   AF-A0A3D9BNT1-F1
#
_cell.length_a   1.000
_cell.length_b   1.000
_cell.length_c   1.000
_cell.angle_alpha   90.00
_cell.angle_beta   90.00
_cell.angle_gamma   90.00
#
_symmetry.space_group_name_H-M   'P 1'
#
loop_
_entity.id
_entity.type
_entity.pdbx_description
1 polymer ?
#
loop_
_entity_poly.entity_id
_entity_poly.type
_entity_poly.pdbx_seq_one_letter_code
_entity_poly.pdbx_strand_id
1 'polypeptide(L)'
;MKEQRPPIPDPMARKIRQRCGFGCVICGCPIYEYEHMEEWAKVKRHVADEITLLCHKHHGMKTRKLLPSYIVIEANKNPYNYREGNTMTTSEQLPYEGSEAIIVLGDNTFIINDKGDGTKIIPIMITGKPLIEVTLLDNRFLLNILLFDDFNNIILKIENNIICHYVGVWDIEYIANNLIIRQGFGRIFVDIK
;
A
#
# COMPACT_ATOMS: atom_id res chain seq x y z
N MET A 1 -2.65 -19.48 -28.87
CA MET A 1 -2.66 -18.13 -28.27
C MET A 1 -3.47 -18.20 -26.98
N LYS A 2 -2.91 -17.84 -25.82
CA LYS A 2 -3.74 -17.74 -24.60
C LYS A 2 -4.72 -16.59 -24.83
N GLU A 3 -6.03 -16.86 -24.80
CA GLU A 3 -7.06 -15.82 -24.84
C GLU A 3 -6.69 -14.74 -23.81
N GLN A 4 -6.53 -13.51 -24.29
CA GLN A 4 -6.16 -12.38 -23.44
C GLN A 4 -7.38 -12.04 -22.58
N ARG A 5 -7.32 -12.38 -21.29
CA ARG A 5 -8.38 -12.07 -20.32
C ARG A 5 -8.58 -10.54 -20.30
N PRO A 6 -9.81 -10.04 -20.48
CA PRO A 6 -10.06 -8.60 -20.44
C PRO A 6 -9.74 -8.04 -19.04
N PRO A 7 -9.26 -6.80 -18.94
CA PRO A 7 -8.99 -6.15 -17.66
C PRO A 7 -10.28 -6.05 -16.83
N ILE A 8 -10.13 -6.07 -15.51
CA ILE A 8 -11.25 -5.82 -14.60
C ILE A 8 -11.52 -4.31 -14.64
N PRO A 9 -12.73 -3.87 -15.01
CA PRO A 9 -13.02 -2.45 -15.14
C PRO A 9 -13.12 -1.79 -13.76
N ASP A 10 -12.74 -0.52 -13.65
CA ASP A 10 -13.27 0.33 -12.59
C ASP A 10 -14.76 0.61 -12.87
N PRO A 11 -15.64 0.64 -11.86
CA PRO A 11 -15.38 0.66 -10.41
C PRO A 11 -15.28 -0.72 -9.74
N MET A 12 -15.35 -1.82 -10.50
CA MET A 12 -15.34 -3.18 -9.95
C MET A 12 -14.03 -3.49 -9.24
N ALA A 13 -12.89 -3.11 -9.85
CA ALA A 13 -11.57 -3.31 -9.27
C ALA A 13 -11.47 -2.64 -7.88
N ARG A 14 -11.90 -1.37 -7.74
CA ARG A 14 -11.99 -0.69 -6.45
C ARG A 14 -12.86 -1.43 -5.43
N LYS A 15 -14.05 -1.90 -5.83
CA LYS A 15 -14.94 -2.65 -4.91
C LYS A 15 -14.23 -3.91 -4.37
N ILE A 16 -13.47 -4.60 -5.22
CA ILE A 16 -12.67 -5.77 -4.81
C ILE A 16 -11.56 -5.34 -3.84
N ARG A 17 -10.81 -4.27 -4.15
CA ARG A 17 -9.74 -3.76 -3.28
C ARG A 17 -10.24 -3.40 -1.89
N GLN A 18 -11.31 -2.61 -1.82
CA GLN A 18 -11.98 -2.26 -0.56
C GLN A 18 -12.34 -3.54 0.20
N ARG A 19 -13.13 -4.44 -0.40
CA ARG A 19 -13.56 -5.66 0.29
C ARG A 19 -12.40 -6.53 0.76
N CYS A 20 -11.28 -6.57 0.03
CA CYS A 20 -10.10 -7.36 0.39
C CYS A 20 -9.14 -6.65 1.36
N GLY A 21 -9.45 -5.43 1.81
CA GLY A 21 -8.57 -4.66 2.69
C GLY A 21 -7.28 -4.18 2.00
N PHE A 22 -7.35 -3.89 0.70
CA PHE A 22 -6.25 -3.34 -0.12
C PHE A 22 -4.97 -4.18 -0.18
N GLY A 23 -5.06 -5.49 0.08
CA GLY A 23 -3.91 -6.39 0.02
C GLY A 23 -4.31 -7.83 -0.17
N CYS A 24 -3.32 -8.72 -0.18
CA CYS A 24 -3.55 -10.15 -0.21
C CYS A 24 -4.43 -10.57 0.97
N VAL A 25 -5.56 -11.23 0.71
CA VAL A 25 -6.50 -11.63 1.78
C VAL A 25 -5.90 -12.61 2.80
N ILE A 26 -4.80 -13.29 2.43
CA ILE A 26 -4.09 -14.25 3.28
C ILE A 26 -3.09 -13.56 4.22
N CYS A 27 -2.29 -12.63 3.72
CA CYS A 27 -1.12 -12.08 4.45
C CYS A 27 -0.98 -10.55 4.39
N GLY A 28 -1.94 -9.84 3.81
CA GLY A 28 -1.97 -8.38 3.80
C GLY A 28 -1.09 -7.68 2.78
N CYS A 29 -0.24 -8.42 2.07
CA CYS A 29 0.75 -7.84 1.15
C CYS A 29 0.10 -6.88 0.11
N PRO A 30 0.59 -5.63 -0.03
CA PRO A 30 0.04 -4.63 -0.95
C PRO A 30 0.23 -4.95 -2.43
N ILE A 31 1.22 -5.78 -2.76
CA ILE A 31 1.52 -6.15 -4.13
C ILE A 31 0.75 -7.42 -4.44
N TYR A 32 -0.31 -7.28 -5.23
CA TYR A 32 -1.27 -8.35 -5.49
C TYR A 32 -1.68 -8.46 -6.96
N GLU A 33 -2.27 -9.61 -7.26
CA GLU A 33 -2.93 -9.95 -8.50
C GLU A 33 -4.42 -10.22 -8.21
N TYR A 34 -5.30 -9.88 -9.15
CA TYR A 34 -6.72 -10.18 -9.06
C TYR A 34 -6.98 -11.65 -9.41
N GLU A 35 -7.40 -12.42 -8.42
CA GLU A 35 -7.60 -13.85 -8.55
C GLU A 35 -9.07 -14.23 -8.53
N HIS A 36 -9.53 -15.00 -9.52
CA HIS A 36 -10.87 -15.59 -9.43
C HIS A 36 -10.86 -16.72 -8.41
N MET A 37 -11.80 -16.72 -7.47
CA MET A 37 -11.90 -17.81 -6.48
C MET A 37 -12.29 -19.13 -7.15
N GLU A 38 -13.22 -19.09 -8.12
CA GLU A 38 -13.49 -20.17 -9.06
C GLU A 38 -12.75 -19.92 -10.39
N GLU A 39 -12.10 -20.93 -10.97
CA GLU A 39 -11.21 -20.73 -12.12
C GLU A 39 -11.90 -20.05 -13.31
N TRP A 40 -11.22 -19.07 -13.94
CA TRP A 40 -11.70 -18.37 -15.15
C TRP A 40 -12.14 -19.34 -16.25
N ALA A 41 -11.44 -20.48 -16.38
CA ALA A 41 -11.76 -21.52 -17.36
C ALA A 41 -13.21 -22.00 -17.26
N LYS A 42 -13.83 -21.91 -16.07
CA LYS A 42 -15.21 -22.30 -15.81
C LYS A 42 -16.18 -21.12 -15.87
N VAL A 43 -15.83 -19.99 -15.26
CA VAL A 43 -16.78 -18.87 -15.08
C VAL A 43 -16.80 -17.88 -16.25
N LYS A 44 -15.63 -17.62 -16.87
CA LYS A 44 -15.45 -16.67 -18.00
C LYS A 44 -16.18 -15.33 -17.86
N ARG A 45 -16.32 -14.82 -16.62
CA ARG A 45 -16.95 -13.54 -16.29
C ARG A 45 -16.23 -12.86 -15.14
N HIS A 46 -16.42 -11.55 -15.03
CA HIS A 46 -15.97 -10.77 -13.88
C HIS A 46 -17.17 -10.43 -13.02
N VAL A 47 -17.21 -10.97 -11.81
CA VAL A 47 -18.16 -10.59 -10.75
C VAL A 47 -17.32 -10.22 -9.55
N ALA A 48 -17.52 -9.02 -9.01
CA ALA A 48 -16.71 -8.50 -7.89
C ALA A 48 -16.60 -9.53 -6.75
N ASP A 49 -17.70 -10.18 -6.41
CA ASP A 49 -17.82 -11.10 -5.29
C ASP A 49 -17.18 -12.49 -5.56
N GLU A 50 -16.79 -12.77 -6.81
CA GLU A 50 -16.09 -13.99 -7.22
C GLU A 50 -14.57 -13.78 -7.37
N ILE A 51 -14.08 -12.55 -7.27
CA ILE A 51 -12.67 -12.18 -7.46
C ILE A 51 -12.10 -11.68 -6.15
N THR A 52 -10.91 -12.12 -5.77
CA THR A 52 -10.17 -11.71 -4.57
C THR A 52 -8.77 -11.20 -4.92
N LEU A 53 -8.00 -10.81 -3.90
CA LEU A 53 -6.62 -10.35 -4.06
C LEU A 53 -5.64 -11.34 -3.45
N LEU A 54 -4.65 -11.78 -4.23
CA LEU A 54 -3.53 -12.61 -3.76
C LEU A 54 -2.19 -12.00 -4.16
N CYS A 55 -1.20 -12.05 -3.27
CA CYS A 55 0.17 -11.72 -3.66
C CYS A 55 0.78 -12.83 -4.52
N HIS A 56 1.88 -12.52 -5.21
CA HIS A 56 2.57 -13.46 -6.09
C HIS A 56 2.83 -14.83 -5.44
N LYS A 57 3.22 -14.83 -4.16
CA LYS A 57 3.44 -16.06 -3.37
C LYS A 57 2.17 -16.91 -3.26
N HIS A 58 1.08 -16.35 -2.73
CA HIS A 58 -0.15 -17.11 -2.49
C HIS A 58 -0.88 -17.46 -3.80
N HIS A 59 -0.82 -16.59 -4.81
CA HIS A 59 -1.31 -16.91 -6.14
C HIS A 59 -0.56 -18.09 -6.77
N GLY A 60 0.78 -18.10 -6.67
CA GLY A 60 1.61 -19.22 -7.11
C GLY A 60 1.35 -20.52 -6.33
N MET A 61 1.10 -20.44 -5.02
CA MET A 61 0.73 -21.61 -4.20
C MET A 61 -0.63 -22.18 -4.62
N LYS A 62 -1.64 -21.32 -4.88
CA LYS A 62 -2.96 -21.76 -5.36
C LYS A 62 -2.85 -22.43 -6.73
N THR A 63 -2.14 -21.81 -7.67
CA THR A 63 -1.89 -22.35 -9.01
C THR A 63 -1.24 -23.74 -8.96
N ARG A 64 -0.29 -23.96 -8.04
CA ARG A 64 0.38 -25.25 -7.82
C ARG A 64 -0.42 -26.23 -6.95
N LYS A 65 -1.66 -25.89 -6.57
CA LYS A 65 -2.54 -26.67 -5.68
C LYS A 65 -1.98 -26.90 -4.27
N LEU A 66 -1.02 -26.07 -3.84
CA LEU A 66 -0.46 -26.06 -2.49
C LEU A 66 -1.31 -25.21 -1.53
N LEU A 67 -2.12 -24.29 -2.06
CA LEU A 67 -3.10 -23.52 -1.30
C LEU A 67 -4.51 -23.88 -1.80
N PRO A 68 -5.30 -24.64 -1.03
CA PRO A 68 -6.66 -25.01 -1.44
C PRO A 68 -7.58 -23.80 -1.60
N SER A 69 -8.46 -23.83 -2.61
CA SER A 69 -9.39 -22.72 -2.89
C SER A 69 -10.30 -22.38 -1.71
N TYR A 70 -10.70 -23.36 -0.89
CA TYR A 70 -11.56 -23.10 0.28
C TYR A 70 -10.87 -22.21 1.32
N ILE A 71 -9.53 -22.29 1.47
CA ILE A 71 -8.76 -21.42 2.35
C ILE A 71 -8.79 -19.98 1.82
N VAL A 72 -8.67 -19.80 0.50
CA VAL A 72 -8.74 -18.49 -0.15
C VAL A 72 -10.12 -17.87 0.02
N ILE A 73 -11.18 -18.67 -0.16
CA ILE A 73 -12.57 -18.24 0.03
C ILE A 73 -12.81 -17.81 1.47
N GLU A 74 -12.31 -18.59 2.45
CA GLU A 74 -12.46 -18.25 3.85
C GLU A 74 -11.70 -16.97 4.22
N ALA A 75 -10.47 -16.83 3.75
CA ALA A 75 -9.68 -15.62 3.95
C ALA A 75 -10.33 -14.38 3.31
N ASN A 76 -11.02 -14.53 2.17
CA ASN A 76 -11.74 -13.43 1.54
C ASN A 76 -12.94 -12.93 2.37
N LYS A 77 -13.56 -13.78 3.20
CA LYS A 77 -14.65 -13.36 4.11
C LYS A 77 -14.15 -12.48 5.24
N ASN A 78 -12.92 -12.67 5.67
CA ASN A 78 -12.31 -11.92 6.75
C ASN A 78 -10.84 -11.60 6.42
N PRO A 79 -10.53 -10.65 5.50
CA PRO A 79 -9.18 -10.40 4.99
C PRO A 79 -8.14 -10.01 6.04
N TYR A 80 -6.88 -10.36 5.80
CA TYR A 80 -5.76 -10.13 6.73
C TYR A 80 -5.69 -8.71 7.28
N ASN A 81 -5.67 -7.68 6.43
CA ASN A 81 -5.51 -6.29 6.90
C ASN A 81 -6.67 -5.80 7.78
N TYR A 82 -7.87 -6.36 7.61
CA TYR A 82 -9.00 -6.08 8.51
C TYR A 82 -8.87 -6.82 9.85
N ARG A 83 -8.35 -8.04 9.84
CA ARG A 83 -8.04 -8.81 11.07
C ARG A 83 -6.94 -8.12 11.90
N GLU A 84 -5.92 -7.59 11.24
CA GLU A 84 -4.79 -6.90 11.86
C GLU A 84 -5.07 -5.39 12.09
N GLY A 85 -6.21 -5.09 12.71
CA GLY A 85 -6.51 -3.74 13.20
C GLY A 85 -6.82 -2.70 12.11
N ASN A 86 -7.26 -3.13 10.92
CA ASN A 86 -7.54 -2.25 9.77
C ASN A 86 -6.32 -1.47 9.29
N THR A 87 -5.16 -2.11 9.30
CA THR A 87 -3.92 -1.54 8.79
C THR A 87 -3.28 -2.47 7.77
N MET A 88 -2.50 -1.88 6.86
CA MET A 88 -1.61 -2.62 5.97
C MET A 88 -0.22 -2.06 6.14
N THR A 89 0.76 -2.96 6.23
CA THR A 89 2.17 -2.62 6.39
C THR A 89 2.98 -3.27 5.27
N THR A 90 3.90 -2.52 4.65
CA THR A 90 4.83 -3.09 3.67
C THR A 90 5.83 -3.99 4.38
N SER A 91 6.22 -5.09 3.74
CA SER A 91 7.31 -5.94 4.25
C SER A 91 8.69 -5.36 3.97
N GLU A 92 8.79 -4.50 2.95
CA GLU A 92 10.03 -3.88 2.50
C GLU A 92 10.06 -2.39 2.85
N GLN A 93 11.27 -1.87 3.02
CA GLN A 93 11.56 -0.45 3.20
C GLN A 93 11.62 0.28 1.86
N LEU A 94 11.19 1.54 1.85
CA LEU A 94 11.52 2.48 0.78
C LEU A 94 13.06 2.61 0.65
N PRO A 95 13.62 2.42 -0.56
CA PRO A 95 15.06 2.30 -0.76
C PRO A 95 15.73 3.68 -0.98
N TYR A 96 15.57 4.61 -0.04
CA TYR A 96 16.20 5.93 -0.15
C TYR A 96 17.67 5.89 0.28
N GLU A 97 18.57 6.18 -0.65
CA GLU A 97 20.02 6.18 -0.46
C GLU A 97 20.64 7.46 -1.02
N GLY A 98 21.80 7.84 -0.49
CA GLY A 98 22.59 8.97 -1.00
C GLY A 98 23.16 9.86 0.11
N SER A 99 23.68 11.01 -0.30
CA SER A 99 24.29 12.00 0.60
C SER A 99 23.52 13.32 0.68
N GLU A 100 22.57 13.54 -0.21
CA GLU A 100 21.74 14.74 -0.29
C GLU A 100 20.25 14.35 -0.33
N ALA A 101 19.42 15.00 0.49
CA ALA A 101 17.97 14.96 0.32
C ALA A 101 17.41 16.37 0.15
N ILE A 102 16.45 16.47 -0.75
CA ILE A 102 15.75 17.71 -1.09
C ILE A 102 14.29 17.51 -0.74
N ILE A 103 13.76 18.34 0.14
CA ILE A 103 12.36 18.30 0.56
C ILE A 103 11.71 19.60 0.11
N VAL A 104 10.71 19.49 -0.75
CA VAL A 104 9.95 20.64 -1.27
C VAL A 104 8.56 20.63 -0.64
N LEU A 105 8.20 21.71 0.05
CA LEU A 105 6.92 21.90 0.72
C LEU A 105 6.30 23.26 0.34
N GLY A 106 5.33 23.23 -0.57
CA GLY A 106 4.85 24.45 -1.21
C GLY A 106 6.01 25.16 -1.90
N ASP A 107 6.22 26.43 -1.58
CA ASP A 107 7.33 27.24 -2.12
C ASP A 107 8.63 27.13 -1.30
N ASN A 108 8.65 26.31 -0.24
CA ASN A 108 9.82 26.13 0.62
C ASN A 108 10.63 24.92 0.16
N THR A 109 11.95 25.08 0.13
CA THR A 109 12.90 23.99 -0.14
C THR A 109 13.84 23.82 1.02
N PHE A 110 13.95 22.59 1.49
CA PHE A 110 14.90 22.17 2.52
C PHE A 110 15.92 21.24 1.89
N ILE A 111 17.21 21.50 2.13
CA ILE A 111 18.31 20.69 1.60
C ILE A 111 19.12 20.20 2.79
N ILE A 112 19.35 18.91 2.85
CA ILE A 112 20.18 18.26 3.86
C ILE A 112 21.30 17.51 3.16
N ASN A 113 22.52 17.69 3.66
CA ASN A 113 23.70 16.94 3.26
C ASN A 113 24.27 16.24 4.49
N ASP A 114 24.62 14.95 4.41
CA ASP A 114 25.38 14.34 5.51
C ASP A 114 26.85 14.68 5.38
N LYS A 115 27.49 14.84 6.54
CA LYS A 115 28.95 14.71 6.66
C LYS A 115 29.35 13.53 7.54
N GLY A 116 28.40 12.66 7.92
CA GLY A 116 28.62 11.46 8.74
C GLY A 116 28.19 11.63 10.20
N ASP A 117 27.40 12.67 10.52
CA ASP A 117 27.03 13.02 11.90
C ASP A 117 25.62 12.57 12.30
N GLY A 118 24.88 11.89 11.40
CA GLY A 118 23.51 11.49 11.68
C GLY A 118 22.53 12.65 11.56
N THR A 119 22.59 13.38 10.44
CA THR A 119 21.88 14.65 10.28
C THR A 119 20.36 14.42 10.20
N LYS A 120 19.58 15.18 10.99
CA LYS A 120 18.11 15.12 11.01
C LYS A 120 17.50 16.43 10.55
N ILE A 121 16.44 16.35 9.76
CA ILE A 121 15.60 17.49 9.38
C ILE A 121 14.12 17.20 9.64
N ILE A 122 13.40 18.21 10.14
CA ILE A 122 11.97 18.14 10.43
C ILE A 122 11.28 19.31 9.73
N PRO A 123 10.90 19.15 8.45
CA PRO A 123 10.28 20.23 7.67
C PRO A 123 8.92 20.67 8.20
N ILE A 124 8.16 19.76 8.81
CA ILE A 124 6.85 20.06 9.41
C ILE A 124 6.79 19.48 10.81
N MET A 125 6.57 20.36 11.79
CA MET A 125 6.26 20.01 13.17
C MET A 125 5.00 20.74 13.61
N ILE A 126 4.06 20.02 14.19
CA ILE A 126 2.84 20.60 14.76
C ILE A 126 2.75 20.16 16.21
N THR A 127 2.62 21.13 17.14
CA THR A 127 2.48 20.87 18.59
C THR A 127 3.55 19.91 19.16
N GLY A 128 4.82 20.07 18.74
CA GLY A 128 5.93 19.21 19.17
C GLY A 128 5.96 17.82 18.53
N LYS A 129 5.03 17.50 17.62
CA LYS A 129 4.99 16.24 16.88
C LYS A 129 5.57 16.44 15.47
N PRO A 130 6.69 15.79 15.11
CA PRO A 130 7.20 15.82 13.75
C PRO A 130 6.21 15.09 12.83
N LEU A 131 5.70 15.78 11.81
CA LEU A 131 4.81 15.18 10.81
C LEU A 131 5.57 14.68 9.60
N ILE A 132 6.67 15.35 9.27
CA ILE A 132 7.63 14.91 8.28
C ILE A 132 9.00 15.04 8.93
N GLU A 133 9.74 13.96 8.93
CA GLU A 133 11.11 13.90 9.42
C GLU A 133 11.93 13.03 8.47
N VAL A 134 13.14 13.49 8.17
CA VAL A 134 14.14 12.70 7.45
C VAL A 134 15.40 12.65 8.31
N THR A 135 15.88 11.44 8.57
CA THR A 135 17.16 11.20 9.24
C THR A 135 18.12 10.58 8.26
N LEU A 136 19.31 11.13 8.15
CA LEU A 136 20.38 10.57 7.34
C LEU A 136 21.35 9.83 8.26
N LEU A 137 21.53 8.54 8.01
CA LEU A 137 22.38 7.66 8.80
C LEU A 137 23.05 6.65 7.86
N ASP A 138 24.38 6.53 7.90
CA ASP A 138 25.13 5.57 7.09
C ASP A 138 24.80 5.60 5.59
N ASN A 139 24.72 6.81 4.99
CA ASN A 139 24.30 7.06 3.60
C ASN A 139 22.89 6.56 3.24
N ARG A 140 22.03 6.34 4.25
CA ARG A 140 20.63 5.99 4.08
C ARG A 140 19.74 7.08 4.65
N PHE A 141 18.68 7.37 3.91
CA PHE A 141 17.64 8.28 4.37
C PHE A 141 16.52 7.49 5.00
N LEU A 142 16.24 7.74 6.28
CA LEU A 142 15.10 7.22 7.01
C LEU A 142 14.00 8.29 6.99
N LEU A 143 12.96 8.01 6.21
CA LEU A 143 11.76 8.82 6.13
C LEU A 143 10.77 8.42 7.22
N ASN A 144 10.30 9.41 7.95
CA ASN A 144 9.21 9.30 8.91
C ASN A 144 8.12 10.31 8.51
N ILE A 145 6.90 9.83 8.29
CA ILE A 145 5.74 10.66 7.92
C ILE A 145 4.53 10.27 8.78
N LEU A 146 3.76 11.25 9.24
CA LEU A 146 2.46 11.06 9.87
C LEU A 146 1.41 11.97 9.23
N LEU A 147 0.46 11.38 8.50
CA LEU A 147 -0.65 12.10 7.87
C LEU A 147 -1.98 11.68 8.49
N PHE A 148 -2.88 12.66 8.62
CA PHE A 148 -4.16 12.52 9.30
C PHE A 148 -5.31 12.90 8.38
N ASP A 149 -6.51 12.39 8.68
CA ASP A 149 -7.74 12.96 8.15
C ASP A 149 -8.22 14.17 8.97
N ASP A 150 -9.32 14.78 8.55
CA ASP A 150 -9.95 15.93 9.21
C ASP A 150 -10.46 15.62 10.64
N PHE A 151 -10.46 14.35 11.05
CA PHE A 151 -10.87 13.87 12.37
C PHE A 151 -9.69 13.42 13.24
N ASN A 152 -8.45 13.71 12.82
CA ASN A 152 -7.19 13.30 13.48
C ASN A 152 -6.95 11.77 13.51
N ASN A 153 -7.60 10.98 12.65
CA ASN A 153 -7.22 9.58 12.46
C ASN A 153 -6.00 9.50 11.55
N ILE A 154 -5.05 8.64 11.91
CA ILE A 154 -3.85 8.41 11.08
C ILE A 154 -4.28 7.68 9.81
N ILE A 155 -4.00 8.29 8.66
CA ILE A 155 -4.24 7.70 7.35
C ILE A 155 -3.00 7.00 6.83
N LEU A 156 -1.84 7.66 6.97
CA LEU A 156 -0.55 7.14 6.56
C LEU A 156 0.47 7.40 7.66
N LYS A 157 1.19 6.36 8.01
CA LYS A 157 2.42 6.39 8.80
C LYS A 157 3.54 5.81 7.94
N ILE A 158 4.63 6.55 7.77
CA ILE A 158 5.91 5.99 7.34
C ILE A 158 6.81 6.00 8.57
N GLU A 159 7.38 4.86 8.91
CA GLU A 159 8.30 4.71 10.04
C GLU A 159 9.58 4.04 9.56
N ASN A 160 10.68 4.80 9.53
CA ASN A 160 11.97 4.34 9.02
C ASN A 160 11.83 3.61 7.68
N ASN A 161 11.21 4.30 6.71
CA ASN A 161 10.93 3.80 5.36
C ASN A 161 9.91 2.66 5.26
N ILE A 162 9.34 2.17 6.36
CA ILE A 162 8.24 1.20 6.32
C ILE A 162 6.92 1.95 6.19
N ILE A 163 6.12 1.62 5.19
CA ILE A 163 4.80 2.21 4.99
C ILE A 163 3.77 1.41 5.80
N CYS A 164 2.96 2.13 6.56
CA CYS A 164 1.77 1.62 7.24
C CYS A 164 0.60 2.57 6.96
N HIS A 165 -0.50 2.07 6.43
CA HIS A 165 -1.68 2.90 6.16
C HIS A 165 -2.98 2.26 6.64
N TYR A 166 -3.94 3.12 6.98
CA TYR A 166 -5.28 2.70 7.37
C TYR A 166 -6.08 2.24 6.15
N VAL A 167 -6.76 1.08 6.24
CA VAL A 167 -7.52 0.49 5.13
C VAL A 167 -9.00 0.90 5.11
N GLY A 168 -9.41 1.93 5.86
CA GLY A 168 -10.75 2.51 5.80
C GLY A 168 -10.87 3.77 4.93
N VAL A 169 -9.85 4.07 4.12
CA VAL A 169 -9.89 5.15 3.11
C VAL A 169 -10.70 4.75 1.87
N TRP A 170 -11.01 5.73 1.01
CA TRP A 170 -11.85 5.49 -0.16
C TRP A 170 -11.20 4.56 -1.19
N ASP A 171 -9.91 4.73 -1.50
CA ASP A 171 -9.18 3.78 -2.36
C ASP A 171 -7.67 3.82 -2.09
N ILE A 172 -7.02 2.69 -2.32
CA ILE A 172 -5.56 2.53 -2.22
C ILE A 172 -5.10 1.69 -3.41
N GLU A 173 -4.09 2.17 -4.11
CA GLU A 173 -3.46 1.45 -5.21
C GLU A 173 -1.95 1.47 -5.07
N TYR A 174 -1.35 0.29 -5.17
CA TYR A 174 0.09 0.11 -5.39
C TYR A 174 0.29 -0.25 -6.86
N ILE A 175 0.75 0.71 -7.66
CA ILE A 175 1.04 0.53 -9.08
C ILE A 175 2.56 0.64 -9.26
N ALA A 176 3.21 -0.50 -9.48
CA ALA A 176 4.67 -0.60 -9.50
C ALA A 176 5.30 -0.07 -8.20
N ASN A 177 6.05 1.02 -8.27
CA ASN A 177 6.64 1.72 -7.13
C ASN A 177 5.77 2.87 -6.59
N ASN A 178 4.60 3.12 -7.20
CA ASN A 178 3.73 4.22 -6.78
C ASN A 178 2.64 3.74 -5.82
N LEU A 179 2.61 4.31 -4.61
CA LEU A 179 1.47 4.23 -3.69
C LEU A 179 0.57 5.47 -3.85
N ILE A 180 -0.69 5.23 -4.22
CA ILE A 180 -1.71 6.27 -4.31
C ILE A 180 -2.82 5.99 -3.28
N ILE A 181 -3.07 6.93 -2.38
CA ILE A 181 -4.19 6.91 -1.44
C ILE A 181 -5.18 8.01 -1.82
N ARG A 182 -6.46 7.66 -1.90
CA ARG A 182 -7.53 8.58 -2.27
C ARG A 182 -8.59 8.64 -1.18
N GLN A 183 -9.13 9.84 -0.96
CA GLN A 183 -10.24 10.11 -0.03
C GLN A 183 -11.59 10.26 -0.74
N GLY A 184 -11.60 10.24 -2.07
CA GLY A 184 -12.82 10.34 -2.87
C GLY A 184 -12.51 10.38 -4.36
N PHE A 185 -13.56 10.39 -5.19
CA PHE A 185 -13.41 10.47 -6.64
C PHE A 185 -12.64 11.73 -7.05
N GLY A 186 -11.49 11.53 -7.72
CA GLY A 186 -10.57 12.61 -8.12
C GLY A 186 -9.82 13.29 -6.96
N ARG A 187 -9.98 12.83 -5.71
CA ARG A 187 -9.34 13.40 -4.52
C ARG A 187 -8.17 12.52 -4.06
N ILE A 188 -6.98 12.82 -4.58
CA ILE A 188 -5.73 12.20 -4.15
C ILE A 188 -5.30 12.83 -2.83
N PHE A 189 -5.07 11.98 -1.83
CA PHE A 189 -4.54 12.39 -0.53
C PHE A 189 -3.01 12.18 -0.48
N VAL A 190 -2.53 11.06 -1.03
CA VAL A 190 -1.10 10.73 -1.12
C VAL A 190 -0.79 10.12 -2.49
N ASP A 191 0.36 10.48 -3.06
CA ASP A 191 0.99 9.89 -4.26
C ASP A 191 2.50 9.81 -3.98
N ILE A 192 3.01 8.63 -3.65
CA ILE A 192 4.42 8.37 -3.31
C ILE A 192 5.01 7.48 -4.39
N LYS A 193 6.05 7.95 -5.09
CA LYS A 193 6.72 7.26 -6.19
C LYS A 193 8.06 6.66 -5.77
#